data_AF-A0A848VSF9-F1
#
_entry.id   AF-A0A848VSF9-F1
#
_cell.length_a   1.000
_cell.length_b   1.000
_cell.length_c   1.000
_cell.angle_alpha   90.00
_cell.angle_beta   90.00
_cell.angle_gamma   90.00
#
_symmetry.space_group_name_H-M   'P 1'
#
loop_
_entity.id
_entity.type
_entity.pdbx_description
1 polymer ?
#
loop_
_entity_poly.entity_id
_entity_poly.type
_entity_poly.pdbx_seq_one_letter_code
_entity_poly.pdbx_strand_id
1 'polypeptide(L)' 'MTWLQPLMRDAPLDETLTGDAIRWLKTALPAGGKIFLEPHLADRLGVAGDKVRFQGCRAARHDDHIHIQL' A
#
# COMPACT_ATOMS: atom_id res chain seq x y z
N MET A 1 -17.97 2.71 -12.34
CA MET A 1 -17.29 1.78 -11.41
C MET A 1 -17.93 1.74 -10.01
N THR A 2 -19.13 2.28 -9.80
CA THR A 2 -19.82 2.29 -8.49
C THR A 2 -20.70 1.06 -8.24
N TRP A 3 -21.03 0.28 -9.27
CA TRP A 3 -21.88 -0.91 -9.15
C TRP A 3 -21.20 -2.10 -8.46
N LEU A 4 -19.86 -2.12 -8.39
CA LEU A 4 -19.05 -3.13 -7.68
C LEU A 4 -18.79 -2.78 -6.21
N GLN A 5 -18.86 -1.50 -5.83
CA GLN A 5 -18.62 -1.06 -4.45
C GLN A 5 -19.49 -1.78 -3.39
N PRO A 6 -20.78 -2.11 -3.62
CA PRO A 6 -21.57 -2.83 -2.63
C PRO A 6 -21.00 -4.22 -2.29
N LEU A 7 -20.38 -4.90 -3.26
CA LEU A 7 -19.79 -6.23 -3.08
C LEU A 7 -18.43 -6.19 -2.38
N MET A 8 -17.74 -5.04 -2.42
CA MET A 8 -16.35 -4.90 -1.94
C MET A 8 -16.21 -3.91 -0.79
N ARG A 9 -17.32 -3.36 -0.27
CA ARG A 9 -17.33 -2.30 0.75
C ARG A 9 -16.56 -2.70 2.01
N ASP A 10 -16.70 -3.96 2.42
CA ASP A 10 -16.16 -4.48 3.67
C ASP A 10 -15.13 -5.60 3.42
N ALA A 11 -14.53 -5.63 2.22
CA ALA A 11 -13.49 -6.60 1.92
C ALA A 11 -12.30 -6.40 2.88
N PRO A 12 -11.93 -7.42 3.66
CA PRO A 12 -10.81 -7.29 4.58
C PRO A 12 -9.50 -7.17 3.78
N LEU A 13 -8.51 -6.53 4.40
CA LEU A 13 -7.14 -6.53 3.87
C LEU A 13 -6.62 -7.97 3.78
N ASP A 14 -6.34 -8.44 2.58
CA ASP A 14 -5.59 -9.68 2.37
C ASP A 14 -4.11 -9.40 2.61
N GLU A 15 -3.64 -9.72 3.82
CA GLU A 15 -2.27 -9.43 4.25
C GLU A 15 -1.22 -10.19 3.44
N THR A 16 -1.54 -11.39 2.98
CA THR A 16 -0.62 -12.22 2.20
C THR A 16 -0.46 -11.64 0.82
N LEU A 17 -1.57 -11.50 0.09
CA LEU A 17 -1.57 -11.00 -1.29
C LEU A 17 -1.02 -9.57 -1.37
N THR A 18 -1.46 -8.70 -0.45
CA THR A 18 -1.01 -7.31 -0.43
C THR A 18 0.45 -7.21 -0.05
N GLY A 19 0.89 -8.00 0.95
CA GLY A 19 2.30 -8.06 1.34
C GLY A 19 3.20 -8.52 0.19
N ASP A 20 2.80 -9.55 -0.54
CA ASP A 20 3.53 -10.08 -1.70
C ASP A 20 3.59 -9.07 -2.85
N ALA A 21 2.48 -8.38 -3.14
CA ALA A 21 2.44 -7.31 -4.13
C ALA A 21 3.43 -6.18 -3.79
N ILE A 22 3.50 -5.77 -2.51
CA ILE A 22 4.44 -4.73 -2.07
C ILE A 22 5.89 -5.22 -2.17
N ARG A 23 6.18 -6.47 -1.78
CA ARG A 23 7.53 -7.06 -1.94
C ARG A 23 7.95 -7.08 -3.40
N TRP A 24 7.05 -7.48 -4.29
CA TRP A 24 7.29 -7.43 -5.73
C TRP A 24 7.54 -6.00 -6.20
N LEU A 25 6.72 -5.02 -5.82
CA LEU A 25 6.94 -3.61 -6.17
C LEU A 25 8.30 -3.08 -5.70
N LYS A 26 8.76 -3.46 -4.50
CA LYS A 26 10.10 -3.08 -4.01
C LYS A 26 11.21 -3.55 -4.96
N THR A 27 11.05 -4.73 -5.58
CA THR A 27 12.01 -5.25 -6.57
C THR A 27 11.86 -4.63 -7.96
N ALA A 28 10.63 -4.28 -8.35
CA ALA A 28 10.33 -3.76 -9.69
C ALA A 28 10.64 -2.26 -9.84
N LEU A 29 10.62 -1.49 -8.74
CA LEU A 29 10.82 -0.05 -8.79
C LEU A 29 12.29 0.34 -9.08
N PRO A 30 12.53 1.38 -9.88
CA PRO A 30 13.87 1.89 -10.15
C PRO A 30 14.56 2.43 -8.88
N ALA A 31 15.86 2.68 -8.98
CA ALA A 31 16.60 3.36 -7.93
C ALA A 31 16.02 4.78 -7.72
N GLY A 32 15.51 5.05 -6.51
CA GLY A 32 14.81 6.30 -6.18
C GLY A 32 13.29 6.19 -6.07
N GLY A 33 12.69 5.11 -6.60
CA GLY A 33 11.25 4.87 -6.51
C GLY A 33 10.79 4.61 -5.07
N LYS A 34 9.59 5.11 -4.73
CA LYS A 34 9.02 5.05 -3.37
C LYS A 34 7.59 4.51 -3.41
N ILE A 35 7.24 3.77 -2.37
CA ILE A 35 5.91 3.25 -2.08
C ILE A 35 5.45 3.96 -0.82
N PHE A 36 4.38 4.76 -0.90
CA PHE A 36 3.81 5.38 0.29
C PHE A 36 2.72 4.50 0.90
N LEU A 37 2.86 4.22 2.19
CA LEU A 37 1.97 3.37 2.96
C LEU A 37 1.84 3.93 4.38
N GLU A 38 0.68 3.75 5.01
CA GLU A 38 0.51 4.09 6.42
C GLU A 38 1.44 3.24 7.30
N PRO A 39 2.04 3.81 8.37
CA PRO A 39 3.03 3.09 9.18
C PRO A 39 2.49 1.80 9.79
N HIS A 40 1.23 1.80 10.23
CA HIS A 40 0.60 0.63 10.83
C HIS A 40 0.35 -0.49 9.81
N LEU A 41 0.12 -0.16 8.54
CA LEU A 41 0.02 -1.17 7.47
C LEU A 41 1.38 -1.72 7.08
N ALA A 42 2.42 -0.89 7.06
CA ALA A 42 3.77 -1.35 6.78
C ALA A 42 4.26 -2.35 7.85
N ASP A 43 3.90 -2.10 9.11
CA ASP A 43 4.18 -2.98 10.25
C ASP A 43 3.35 -4.27 10.17
N ARG A 44 2.02 -4.16 10.01
CA ARG A 44 1.11 -5.31 9.88
C ARG A 44 1.51 -6.26 8.74
N LEU A 45 1.92 -5.72 7.60
CA LEU A 45 2.33 -6.52 6.43
C LEU A 45 3.79 -6.98 6.48
N GLY A 46 4.60 -6.48 7.42
CA GLY A 46 6.03 -6.79 7.53
C GLY A 46 6.84 -6.37 6.29
N VAL A 47 6.48 -5.24 5.67
CA VAL A 47 7.05 -4.79 4.37
C VAL A 47 7.89 -3.53 4.48
N ALA A 48 8.09 -3.00 5.68
CA ALA A 48 8.94 -1.83 5.95
C ALA A 48 10.34 -1.93 5.30
N GLY A 49 10.98 -0.78 5.07
CA GLY A 49 12.34 -0.71 4.52
C GLY A 49 12.53 0.45 3.54
N ASP A 50 13.64 0.42 2.79
CA ASP A 50 14.18 1.58 2.08
C ASP A 50 13.30 2.19 0.99
N LYS A 51 12.41 1.41 0.37
CA LYS A 51 11.47 1.93 -0.63
C LYS A 51 10.10 2.29 -0.05
N VAL A 52 9.77 1.83 1.16
CA VAL A 52 8.49 2.14 1.82
C VAL A 52 8.64 3.41 2.63
N ARG A 53 7.75 4.38 2.42
CA ARG A 53 7.78 5.70 3.06
C ARG A 53 6.41 6.09 3.55
N PHE A 54 6.35 7.01 4.51
CA PHE A 54 5.11 7.60 4.97
C PHE A 54 5.02 9.03 4.45
N GLN A 55 3.94 9.40 3.76
CA GLN A 55 3.75 10.75 3.21
C GLN A 55 3.06 11.70 4.21
N GLY A 56 2.34 11.18 5.21
CA GLY A 56 1.74 12.02 6.25
C GLY A 56 0.60 12.94 5.79
N CYS A 57 -0.06 12.64 4.67
CA CYS A 57 -1.21 13.42 4.24
C CYS A 57 -2.44 13.12 5.11
N ARG A 58 -2.80 14.05 6.00
CA ARG A 58 -4.02 13.97 6.83
C ARG A 58 -5.34 14.02 6.04
N ALA A 59 -5.30 14.35 4.75
CA ALA A 59 -6.47 14.55 3.91
C ALA A 59 -7.02 13.26 3.26
N ALA A 60 -6.23 12.19 3.18
CA ALA A 60 -6.64 10.90 2.65
C ALA A 60 -5.94 9.78 3.43
N ARG A 61 -6.70 8.81 3.93
CA ARG A 61 -6.12 7.60 4.51
C ARG A 61 -5.52 6.79 3.37
N HIS A 62 -4.26 6.35 3.47
CA HIS A 62 -3.68 5.38 2.53
C HIS A 62 -3.96 3.94 2.96
N ASP A 63 -5.14 3.73 3.56
CA ASP A 63 -5.58 2.44 4.09
C ASP A 63 -6.26 1.59 3.00
N ASP A 64 -6.81 2.25 1.99
CA ASP A 64 -7.56 1.68 0.88
C ASP A 64 -6.84 1.80 -0.48
N HIS A 65 -5.70 2.49 -0.52
CA HIS A 65 -4.89 2.66 -1.74
C HIS A 65 -3.41 2.93 -1.44
N ILE A 66 -2.54 2.62 -2.41
CA ILE A 66 -1.07 2.77 -2.32
C ILE A 66 -0.61 3.83 -3.33
N HIS A 67 0.22 4.78 -2.91
CA HIS A 67 0.84 5.75 -3.83
C HIS A 67 2.24 5.28 -4.22
N ILE A 68 2.57 5.41 -5.50
CA ILE A 68 3.89 5.07 -6.04
C ILE A 68 4.50 6.33 -6.65
N GLN A 69 5.73 6.62 -6.26
CA GLN A 69 6.57 7.64 -6.89
C GLN A 69 7.68 6.95 -7.68
N LEU A 70 7.86 7.35 -8.94
CA LEU A 70 8.92 6.88 -9.83
C LEU A 70 10.07 7.88 -9.88
#